data_AF-A0A7C2C678-F1
#
_entry.id   AF-A0A7C2C678-F1
#
_cell.length_a   1.000
_cell.length_b   1.000
_cell.length_c   1.000
_cell.angle_alpha   90.00
_cell.angle_beta   90.00
_cell.angle_gamma   90.00
#
_symmetry.space_group_name_H-M   'P 1'
#
loop_
_entity.id
_entity.type
_entity.pdbx_description
1 polymer ?
#
loop_
_entity_poly.entity_id
_entity_poly.type
_entity_poly.pdbx_seq_one_letter_code
_entity_poly.pdbx_strand_id
1 'polypeptide(L)' 'MIFRDRVDAGRRLAQHLEKYRGEPGLVLALPRGGVVVGAG' A
#
# COMPACT_ATOMS: atom_id res chain seq x y z
N MET A 1 12.16 -10.35 -5.87
CA MET A 1 10.87 -11.05 -6.03
C MET A 1 9.93 -10.12 -6.79
N ILE A 2 9.43 -10.54 -7.95
CA ILE A 2 8.52 -9.73 -8.79
C ILE A 2 7.10 -9.79 -8.20
N PHE A 3 6.38 -8.66 -8.20
CA PHE A 3 4.95 -8.62 -7.88
C PHE A 3 4.14 -9.03 -9.10
N ARG A 4 3.01 -9.71 -8.89
CA ARG A 4 2.14 -10.15 -10.00
C ARG A 4 1.44 -8.99 -10.69
N ASP A 5 1.00 -8.02 -9.89
CA ASP A 5 0.37 -6.78 -10.34
C ASP A 5 0.50 -5.71 -9.23
N ARG A 6 -0.11 -4.54 -9.44
CA ARG A 6 -0.09 -3.45 -8.46
C ARG A 6 -0.90 -3.77 -7.19
N VAL A 7 -1.91 -4.64 -7.28
CA VAL A 7 -2.74 -5.05 -6.15
C VAL A 7 -1.99 -6.02 -5.24
N ASP A 8 -1.24 -6.95 -5.82
CA ASP A 8 -0.34 -7.88 -5.12
C ASP A 8 0.77 -7.12 -4.39
N ALA A 9 1.36 -6.13 -5.04
CA ALA A 9 2.32 -5.22 -4.40
C ALA A 9 1.69 -4.48 -3.20
N GLY A 10 0.47 -3.95 -3.37
CA GLY A 10 -0.27 -3.26 -2.31
C GLY A 10 -0.60 -4.15 -1.12
N ARG A 11 -1.10 -5.37 -1.35
CA ARG A 11 -1.42 -6.33 -0.28
C ARG A 11 -0.18 -6.73 0.53
N ARG A 12 0.93 -7.00 -0.15
CA ARG A 12 2.19 -7.33 0.52
C ARG A 12 2.74 -6.14 1.29
N LEU A 13 2.63 -4.92 0.76
CA LEU A 13 3.00 -3.71 1.48
C LEU A 13 2.14 -3.54 2.75
N ALA A 14 0.82 -3.73 2.66
CA ALA A 14 -0.08 -3.63 3.81
C ALA A 14 0.31 -4.61 4.94
N GLN A 15 0.68 -5.85 4.62
CA GLN A 15 1.15 -6.83 5.61
C GLN A 15 2.36 -6.34 6.41
N HIS A 16 3.28 -5.60 5.78
CA HIS A 16 4.46 -5.04 6.46
C HIS A 16 4.13 -3.80 7.30
N LEU A 17 3.00 -3.15 7.02
CA LEU A 17 2.53 -1.96 7.72
C LEU A 17 1.54 -2.29 8.85
N GLU A 18 1.15 -3.55 9.05
CA GLU A 18 0.20 -3.96 10.11
C GLU A 18 0.57 -3.47 11.51
N LYS A 19 1.87 -3.28 11.78
CA LYS A 19 2.34 -2.72 13.05
C LYS A 19 1.84 -1.29 13.34
N TYR A 20 1.45 -0.54 12.30
CA TYR A 20 0.91 0.81 12.40
C TYR A 20 -0.63 0.83 12.47
N ARG A 21 -1.28 -0.34 12.57
CA ARG A 21 -2.75 -0.44 12.64
C ARG A 21 -3.28 0.29 13.87
N GLY A 22 -4.20 1.22 13.65
CA GLY A 22 -4.81 2.02 14.72
C GLY A 22 -3.99 3.27 15.10
N GLU A 23 -2.82 3.47 14.51
CA GLU A 23 -2.06 4.71 14.66
C GLU A 23 -2.57 5.77 13.67
N PRO A 24 -2.61 7.06 14.07
CA PRO A 24 -2.92 8.14 13.15
C PRO A 24 -1.81 8.25 12.10
N GLY A 25 -2.18 8.11 10.83
CA GLY A 25 -1.24 8.12 9.72
C GLY A 25 -1.88 8.62 8.42
N LEU A 26 -1.02 9.07 7.50
CA LEU A 26 -1.42 9.58 6.20
C LEU A 26 -0.88 8.66 5.10
N VAL A 27 -1.77 8.20 4.21
CA VAL A 27 -1.40 7.43 3.02
C VAL A 27 -1.44 8.37 1.81
N LEU A 28 -0.28 8.61 1.19
CA LEU A 28 -0.14 9.47 0.02
C LEU A 28 0.09 8.66 -1.25
N ALA A 29 -0.83 8.78 -2.22
CA ALA A 29 -0.66 8.19 -3.55
C ALA A 29 0.18 9.13 -4.44
N LEU A 30 1.32 8.64 -4.95
CA LEU A 30 2.20 9.44 -5.82
C LEU A 30 1.88 9.18 -7.32
N PRO A 31 1.65 10.23 -8.13
CA PRO A 31 1.11 10.08 -9.49
C PRO A 31 2.08 9.49 -10.54
N ARG A 32 3.35 9.22 -10.21
CA ARG A 32 4.39 8.82 -11.20
C ARG A 32 4.74 7.32 -11.24
N GLY A 33 3.97 6.40 -10.64
CA GLY A 33 4.31 4.97 -10.80
C GLY A 33 3.55 3.92 -10.00
N GLY A 34 2.64 4.30 -9.13
CA GLY A 34 1.88 3.37 -8.30
C GLY A 34 1.21 4.25 -7.27
N VAL A 35 -0.07 4.11 -6.99
CA VAL A 35 -0.57 2.89 -6.36
C VAL A 35 -2.11 2.87 -6.46
N VAL A 36 -2.70 1.68 -6.49
CA VAL A 36 -4.08 1.47 -6.01
C VAL A 36 -3.98 1.17 -4.51
N VAL A 37 -3.89 2.18 -3.64
CA VAL A 37 -3.94 2.04 -2.15
C VAL A 37 -4.69 3.21 -1.49
N GLY A 38 -5.75 3.66 -2.15
CA GLY A 38 -6.81 4.40 -1.50
C GLY A 38 -8.12 3.79 -1.94
N ALA A 39 -8.58 2.76 -1.24
CA ALA A 39 -10.00 2.44 -1.23
C ALA A 39 -10.53 3.12 0.03
N GLY A 40 -11.33 4.16 -0.17
CA GLY A 40 -12.12 4.75 0.91
C GLY A 40 -13.11 3.74 1.48
#